data_AF-A0A9E2GMD0-F1
#
_entry.id   AF-A0A9E2GMD0-F1
#
_cell.length_a   1.000
_cell.length_b   1.000
_cell.length_c   1.000
_cell.angle_alpha   90.00
_cell.angle_beta   90.00
_cell.angle_gamma   90.00
#
_symmetry.space_group_name_H-M   'P 1'
#
loop_
_entity.id
_entity.type
_entity.pdbx_description
1 polymer ?
#
loop_
_entity_poly.entity_id
_entity_poly.type
_entity_poly.pdbx_seq_one_letter_code
_entity_poly.pdbx_strand_id
1 'polypeptide(L)'
;MALVVSGCGYSDELHQRHALVKLLWEERYAELDQAIAQAYREREKGKLSSNRLRTRFWQLQNVAPAFTVRFDNWVARQGSSHAYLARGLFRLEQASRIRGDGPASGIPPARYAKVRELAQLGVDDLHQALDKDSRCAMCIGGEIFANLYLGRRDDELVEMAFLIDPTLWQPVAAHFMSLYPQWGGSEEEMNAFIRHMETLNGTEKIVQRLNAMFYFRRGLEQQFGYRDYAEATKEYETAISYFPDSYALKNVAAMYSAQGKHDKAAVALERNLRENDEWDLYTIEALAQAYFAQGKGSEGKRMMRKRDELLTRFRNGE
;
A
#
# COMPACT_ATOMS: atom_id res chain seq x y z
N MET A 1 12.61 -0.37 30.14
CA MET A 1 11.28 -0.86 30.54
C MET A 1 10.55 -1.21 29.25
N ALA A 2 10.62 -2.46 28.80
CA ALA A 2 10.00 -2.89 27.55
C ALA A 2 8.51 -3.14 27.81
N LEU A 3 7.64 -2.29 27.25
CA LEU A 3 6.20 -2.47 27.25
C LEU A 3 5.86 -3.67 26.35
N VAL A 4 5.79 -4.86 26.95
CA VAL A 4 5.19 -6.03 26.32
C VAL A 4 3.70 -5.98 26.63
N VAL A 5 2.93 -5.34 25.75
CA VAL A 5 1.46 -5.34 25.81
C VAL A 5 0.98 -6.60 25.10
N SER A 6 0.89 -7.70 25.84
CA SER A 6 0.27 -8.92 25.36
C SER A 6 -1.22 -8.91 25.69
N GLY A 7 -2.06 -8.99 24.65
CA GLY A 7 -3.42 -9.51 24.79
C GLY A 7 -4.54 -8.47 24.88
N CYS A 8 -4.85 -7.83 23.77
CA CYS A 8 -6.22 -7.47 23.39
C CYS A 8 -6.27 -7.58 21.86
N GLY A 9 -7.32 -8.20 21.31
CA GLY A 9 -7.47 -8.53 19.88
C GLY A 9 -7.63 -7.34 18.92
N TYR A 10 -6.97 -6.23 19.22
CA TYR A 10 -6.60 -5.21 18.25
C TYR A 10 -5.42 -5.76 17.45
N SER A 11 -5.39 -5.55 16.13
CA SER A 11 -4.21 -5.96 15.36
C SER A 11 -3.00 -5.23 15.94
N ASP A 12 -2.09 -5.95 16.60
CA ASP A 12 -0.85 -5.43 17.17
C ASP A 12 -0.17 -4.43 16.21
N GLU A 13 -0.26 -4.68 14.90
CA GLU A 13 0.24 -3.80 13.84
C GLU A 13 -0.35 -2.39 13.76
N LEU A 14 -1.64 -2.16 14.03
CA LEU A 14 -2.17 -0.79 14.03
C LEU A 14 -1.65 0.00 15.23
N HIS A 15 -1.53 -0.65 16.39
CA HIS A 15 -0.91 -0.04 17.57
C HIS A 15 0.56 0.29 17.32
N GLN A 16 1.34 -0.66 16.76
CA GLN A 16 2.73 -0.40 16.40
C GLN A 16 2.87 0.77 15.42
N ARG A 17 2.01 0.87 14.40
CA ARG A 17 1.98 2.00 13.45
C ARG A 17 1.76 3.35 14.13
N HIS A 18 0.76 3.45 15.01
CA HIS A 18 0.46 4.67 15.73
C HIS A 18 1.57 5.03 16.73
N ALA A 19 2.20 4.03 17.35
CA ALA A 19 3.34 4.24 18.25
C ALA A 19 4.51 4.92 17.52
N LEU A 20 4.83 4.52 16.28
CA LEU A 20 5.89 5.17 15.50
C LEU A 20 5.58 6.64 15.19
N VAL A 21 4.34 6.95 14.78
CA VAL A 21 3.93 8.35 14.55
C VAL A 21 3.99 9.17 15.83
N LYS A 22 3.58 8.59 16.96
CA LYS A 22 3.67 9.25 18.27
C LYS A 22 5.11 9.57 18.65
N LEU A 23 6.04 8.62 18.48
CA LEU A 23 7.47 8.86 18.74
C LEU A 23 8.04 9.96 17.84
N LEU A 24 7.65 10.00 16.56
CA LEU A 24 8.01 11.09 15.64
C LEU A 24 7.44 12.43 16.10
N TRP A 25 6.17 12.47 16.51
CA TRP A 25 5.49 13.67 16.98
C TRP A 25 6.15 14.27 18.24
N GLU A 26 6.51 13.41 19.19
CA GLU A 26 7.17 13.73 20.46
C GLU A 26 8.68 13.99 20.31
N GLU A 27 9.22 13.95 19.08
CA GLU A 27 10.66 14.08 18.78
C GLU A 27 11.56 13.06 19.50
N ARG A 28 11.02 11.90 19.87
CA ARG A 28 11.74 10.81 20.56
C ARG A 28 12.50 9.95 19.55
N TYR A 29 13.39 10.59 18.80
CA TYR A 29 14.01 10.01 17.61
C TYR A 29 14.87 8.77 17.88
N ALA A 30 15.60 8.71 18.99
CA ALA A 30 16.39 7.53 19.35
C ALA A 30 15.49 6.30 19.61
N GLU A 31 14.34 6.50 20.24
CA GLU A 31 13.36 5.44 20.50
C GLU A 31 12.64 5.02 19.23
N LEU A 32 12.35 5.98 18.34
CA LEU A 32 11.82 5.70 17.01
C LEU A 32 12.78 4.81 16.20
N ASP A 33 14.07 5.16 16.16
CA ASP A 33 15.11 4.34 15.53
C ASP A 33 15.20 2.95 16.14
N GLN A 34 15.15 2.84 17.47
CA GLN A 34 15.20 1.56 18.16
C GLN A 34 13.98 0.69 17.82
N ALA A 35 12.78 1.27 17.76
CA ALA A 35 11.55 0.57 17.41
C ALA A 35 11.58 0.05 15.97
N ILE A 36 12.06 0.85 15.02
CA ILE A 36 12.25 0.42 13.63
C ILE A 36 13.31 -0.66 13.54
N ALA A 37 14.48 -0.48 14.17
CA ALA A 37 15.54 -1.48 14.19
C ALA A 37 15.07 -2.82 14.79
N GLN A 38 14.20 -2.77 15.81
CA GLN A 38 13.57 -3.96 16.37
C GLN A 38 12.66 -4.66 15.37
N ALA A 39 11.86 -3.92 14.60
CA ALA A 39 11.03 -4.48 13.53
C ALA A 39 11.87 -5.18 12.44
N TYR A 40 13.03 -4.61 12.07
CA TYR A 40 13.98 -5.28 11.16
C TYR A 40 14.53 -6.58 11.75
N ARG A 41 14.94 -6.59 13.02
CA ARG A 41 15.40 -7.82 13.70
C ARG A 41 14.31 -8.88 13.79
N GLU A 42 13.05 -8.48 13.99
CA GLU A 42 11.91 -9.39 13.97
C GLU A 42 11.71 -10.00 12.58
N ARG A 43 11.88 -9.20 11.52
CA ARG A 43 11.85 -9.68 10.13
C ARG A 43 12.97 -10.67 9.85
N GLU A 44 14.21 -10.35 10.21
CA GLU A 44 15.36 -11.25 10.03
C GLU A 44 15.15 -12.59 10.74
N LYS A 45 14.40 -12.60 11.85
CA LYS A 45 14.01 -13.81 12.59
C LYS A 45 12.74 -14.50 12.08
N GLY A 46 12.15 -14.03 10.98
CA GLY A 46 10.90 -14.55 10.41
C GLY A 46 9.64 -14.26 11.24
N LYS A 47 9.73 -13.41 12.28
CA LYS A 47 8.60 -13.05 13.15
C LYS A 47 7.73 -11.95 12.54
N LEU A 48 8.28 -11.18 11.62
CA LEU A 48 7.60 -10.10 10.91
C LEU A 48 7.80 -10.29 9.41
N SER A 49 6.72 -10.31 8.63
CA SER A 49 6.88 -10.35 7.17
C SER A 49 7.37 -9.01 6.65
N SER A 50 8.09 -8.99 5.53
CA SER A 50 8.56 -7.76 4.88
C SER A 50 7.43 -6.80 4.55
N ASN A 51 6.26 -7.33 4.18
CA ASN A 51 5.07 -6.51 3.94
C ASN A 51 4.52 -5.88 5.22
N ARG A 52 4.52 -6.60 6.37
CA ARG A 52 4.14 -6.01 7.66
C ARG A 52 5.14 -4.92 8.10
N LEU A 53 6.44 -5.15 7.91
CA LEU A 53 7.47 -4.14 8.14
C LEU A 53 7.21 -2.88 7.30
N ARG A 54 6.94 -3.02 6.00
CA ARG A 54 6.58 -1.91 5.11
C ARG A 54 5.32 -1.18 5.57
N THR A 55 4.30 -1.90 6.05
CA THR A 55 3.07 -1.28 6.57
C THR A 55 3.34 -0.39 7.80
N ARG A 56 4.39 -0.67 8.59
CA ARG A 56 4.81 0.24 9.68
C ARG A 56 5.31 1.59 9.15
N PHE A 57 6.10 1.59 8.07
CA PHE A 57 6.51 2.82 7.38
C PHE A 57 5.37 3.53 6.66
N TRP A 58 4.37 2.79 6.16
CA TRP A 58 3.24 3.37 5.45
C TRP A 58 2.50 4.42 6.31
N GLN A 59 2.40 4.22 7.62
CA GLN A 59 1.78 5.23 8.49
C GLN A 59 2.65 6.47 8.64
N LEU A 60 3.97 6.31 8.77
CA LEU A 60 4.92 7.42 8.89
C LEU A 60 4.91 8.29 7.63
N GLN A 61 4.89 7.71 6.42
CA GLN A 61 4.84 8.51 5.20
C GLN A 61 3.49 9.26 5.03
N ASN A 62 2.41 8.72 5.61
CA ASN A 62 1.05 9.25 5.45
C ASN A 62 0.67 10.36 6.44
N VAL A 63 1.59 10.82 7.29
CA VAL A 63 1.34 11.96 8.18
C VAL A 63 1.11 13.26 7.40
N ALA A 64 0.63 14.30 8.09
CA ALA A 64 0.36 15.61 7.48
C ALA A 64 1.66 16.33 7.05
N PRO A 65 1.61 17.23 6.04
CA PRO A 65 2.78 18.02 5.60
C PRO A 65 3.51 18.76 6.73
N ALA A 66 2.80 19.14 7.81
CA ALA A 66 3.37 19.79 8.98
C ALA A 66 4.43 18.96 9.74
N PHE A 67 4.56 17.66 9.45
CA PHE A 67 5.62 16.80 9.98
C PHE A 67 6.97 16.95 9.27
N THR A 68 7.07 17.74 8.19
CA THR A 68 8.32 17.96 7.44
C THR A 68 9.49 18.32 8.37
N VAL A 69 9.30 19.30 9.26
CA VAL A 69 10.32 19.74 10.22
C VAL A 69 10.74 18.63 11.18
N ARG A 70 9.82 17.73 11.57
CA ARG A 70 10.14 16.60 12.46
C ARG A 70 10.99 15.55 11.76
N PHE A 71 10.70 15.24 10.50
CA PHE A 71 11.56 14.37 9.70
C PHE A 71 12.95 14.98 9.50
N ASP A 72 13.04 16.28 9.23
CA ASP A 72 14.32 16.97 9.08
C ASP A 72 15.12 16.95 10.39
N ASN A 73 14.48 17.21 11.53
CA ASN A 73 15.09 17.12 12.86
C ASN A 73 15.55 15.69 13.19
N TRP A 74 14.77 14.67 12.83
CA TRP A 74 15.14 13.27 13.02
C TRP A 74 16.42 12.93 12.25
N VAL A 75 16.46 13.25 10.95
CA VAL A 75 17.64 13.02 10.11
C VAL A 75 18.85 13.79 10.62
N ALA A 76 18.68 15.06 11.02
CA ALA A 76 19.79 15.87 11.53
C ALA A 76 20.36 15.33 12.86
N ARG A 77 19.51 14.81 13.76
CA ARG A 77 19.94 14.32 15.09
C ARG A 77 20.45 12.88 15.07
N GLN A 78 19.85 11.99 14.28
CA GLN A 78 20.20 10.56 14.28
C GLN A 78 21.05 10.17 13.07
N GLY A 79 20.79 10.73 11.89
CA GLY A 79 21.51 10.39 10.66
C GLY A 79 21.52 8.90 10.32
N SER A 80 20.53 8.13 10.79
CA SER A 80 20.42 6.69 10.61
C SER A 80 19.78 6.32 9.26
N SER A 81 20.02 5.11 8.76
CA SER A 81 19.37 4.62 7.53
C SER A 81 17.84 4.67 7.63
N HIS A 82 17.27 4.40 8.81
CA HIS A 82 15.83 4.46 9.07
C HIS A 82 15.27 5.88 8.94
N ALA A 83 15.97 6.89 9.49
CA ALA A 83 15.54 8.28 9.41
C ALA A 83 15.48 8.76 7.95
N TYR A 84 16.52 8.45 7.18
CA TYR A 84 16.60 8.77 5.76
C TYR A 84 15.52 8.03 4.95
N LEU A 85 15.36 6.72 5.14
CA LEU A 85 14.30 5.93 4.48
C LEU A 85 12.91 6.52 4.76
N ALA A 86 12.59 6.80 6.03
CA ALA A 86 11.28 7.30 6.41
C ALA A 86 11.00 8.69 5.83
N ARG A 87 11.98 9.60 5.85
CA ARG A 87 11.84 10.93 5.23
C ARG A 87 11.71 10.84 3.72
N GLY A 88 12.50 9.97 3.06
CA GLY A 88 12.41 9.71 1.63
C GLY A 88 11.00 9.26 1.24
N LEU A 89 10.47 8.22 1.89
CA LEU A 89 9.11 7.73 1.66
C LEU A 89 8.03 8.80 1.96
N PHE A 90 8.20 9.59 3.01
CA PHE A 90 7.31 10.72 3.31
C PHE A 90 7.28 11.75 2.17
N ARG A 91 8.44 12.13 1.62
CA ARG A 91 8.53 13.06 0.49
C ARG A 91 7.86 12.50 -0.76
N LEU A 92 8.02 11.21 -1.05
CA LEU A 92 7.33 10.54 -2.15
C LEU A 92 5.81 10.50 -1.98
N GLU A 93 5.34 10.31 -0.75
CA GLU A 93 3.90 10.39 -0.43
C GLU A 93 3.38 11.82 -0.60
N GLN A 94 4.13 12.85 -0.20
CA GLN A 94 3.74 14.23 -0.46
C GLN A 94 3.72 14.53 -1.98
N ALA A 95 4.67 13.99 -2.75
CA ALA A 95 4.68 14.10 -4.21
C ALA A 95 3.42 13.46 -4.82
N SER A 96 3.05 12.26 -4.35
CA SER A 96 1.83 11.55 -4.75
C SER A 96 0.57 12.39 -4.50
N ARG A 97 0.42 12.96 -3.30
CA ARG A 97 -0.73 13.80 -2.93
C ARG A 97 -0.82 15.07 -3.76
N ILE A 98 0.32 15.71 -4.05
CA ILE A 98 0.36 16.90 -4.91
C ILE A 98 -0.02 16.53 -6.35
N ARG A 99 0.41 15.37 -6.86
CA ARG A 99 -0.01 14.87 -8.18
C ARG A 99 -1.54 14.70 -8.22
N GLY A 100 -2.10 14.04 -7.21
CA GLY A 100 -3.49 13.58 -7.19
C GLY A 100 -3.72 12.41 -8.14
N ASP A 101 -4.97 12.02 -8.37
CA ASP A 101 -5.30 10.79 -9.13
C ASP A 101 -5.60 11.01 -10.63
N GLY A 102 -5.68 12.27 -11.07
CA GLY A 102 -6.03 12.62 -12.45
C GLY A 102 -4.99 12.24 -13.51
N PRO A 103 -5.32 12.34 -14.82
CA PRO A 103 -4.36 12.08 -15.89
C PRO A 103 -3.17 13.06 -15.82
N ALA A 104 -1.98 12.61 -16.21
CA ALA A 104 -0.76 13.44 -16.15
C ALA A 104 -0.89 14.73 -16.98
N SER A 105 -1.61 14.69 -18.10
CA SER A 105 -1.93 15.84 -18.95
C SER A 105 -2.80 16.89 -18.25
N GLY A 106 -3.50 16.55 -17.17
CA GLY A 106 -4.33 17.45 -16.38
C GLY A 106 -3.58 18.16 -15.24
N ILE A 107 -2.29 17.89 -15.04
CA ILE A 107 -1.50 18.45 -13.94
C ILE A 107 -0.83 19.75 -14.40
N PRO A 108 -1.08 20.91 -13.75
CA PRO A 108 -0.42 22.15 -14.12
C PRO A 108 1.12 22.05 -14.04
N PRO A 109 1.89 22.66 -14.97
CA PRO A 109 3.34 22.54 -14.99
C PRO A 109 4.04 22.88 -13.67
N ALA A 110 3.58 23.93 -12.97
CA ALA A 110 4.13 24.33 -11.67
C ALA A 110 3.90 23.26 -10.58
N ARG A 111 2.74 22.61 -10.59
CA ARG A 111 2.43 21.49 -9.68
C ARG A 111 3.32 20.29 -9.99
N TYR A 112 3.51 20.00 -11.28
CA TYR A 112 4.38 18.91 -11.73
C TYR A 112 5.86 19.16 -11.36
N ALA A 113 6.34 20.40 -11.47
CA ALA A 113 7.68 20.77 -10.99
C ALA A 113 7.86 20.46 -9.50
N LYS A 114 6.84 20.74 -8.66
CA LYS A 114 6.90 20.43 -7.23
C LYS A 114 6.89 18.92 -6.94
N VAL A 115 6.14 18.14 -7.71
CA VAL A 115 6.16 16.67 -7.64
C VAL A 115 7.57 16.15 -7.92
N ARG A 116 8.21 16.63 -9.00
CA ARG A 116 9.58 16.23 -9.37
C ARG A 116 10.62 16.64 -8.33
N GLU A 117 10.52 17.85 -7.78
CA GLU A 117 11.39 18.32 -6.70
C GLU A 117 11.32 17.39 -5.49
N LEU A 118 10.12 17.09 -5.00
CA LEU A 118 9.92 16.18 -3.87
C LEU A 118 10.37 14.75 -4.18
N ALA A 119 10.13 14.27 -5.41
CA ALA A 119 10.60 12.96 -5.84
C ALA A 119 12.13 12.87 -5.83
N GLN A 120 12.82 13.89 -6.34
CA GLN A 120 14.28 13.94 -6.32
C GLN A 120 14.83 14.02 -4.89
N LEU A 121 14.27 14.89 -4.04
CA LEU A 121 14.62 14.94 -2.61
C LEU A 121 14.37 13.60 -1.89
N GLY A 122 13.35 12.85 -2.34
CA GLY A 122 13.08 11.49 -1.90
C GLY A 122 14.20 10.53 -2.32
N VAL A 123 14.60 10.53 -3.59
CA VAL A 123 15.71 9.72 -4.10
C VAL A 123 17.01 10.00 -3.34
N ASP A 124 17.34 11.28 -3.13
CA ASP A 124 18.56 11.66 -2.40
C ASP A 124 18.58 11.07 -0.98
N ASP A 125 17.43 11.09 -0.28
CA ASP A 125 17.30 10.43 1.02
C ASP A 125 17.43 8.91 0.94
N LEU A 126 16.85 8.28 -0.08
CA LEU A 126 16.91 6.82 -0.24
C LEU A 126 18.33 6.34 -0.56
N HIS A 127 19.11 7.11 -1.33
CA HIS A 127 20.53 6.86 -1.55
C HIS A 127 21.33 7.01 -0.26
N GLN A 128 21.09 8.06 0.53
CA GLN A 128 21.73 8.21 1.85
C GLN A 128 21.37 7.07 2.82
N ALA A 129 20.17 6.50 2.71
CA ALA A 129 19.77 5.33 3.47
C ALA A 129 20.50 4.06 2.98
N LEU A 130 20.65 3.87 1.68
CA LEU A 130 21.39 2.75 1.07
C LEU A 130 22.89 2.78 1.39
N ASP A 131 23.50 3.96 1.40
CA ASP A 131 24.91 4.14 1.80
C ASP A 131 25.16 3.68 3.25
N LYS A 132 24.13 3.75 4.09
CA LYS A 132 24.18 3.34 5.50
C LYS A 132 23.74 1.90 5.72
N ASP A 133 22.87 1.38 4.87
CA ASP A 133 22.40 0.01 4.85
C ASP A 133 22.15 -0.46 3.42
N SER A 134 23.16 -1.07 2.82
CA SER A 134 23.11 -1.58 1.44
C SER A 134 22.11 -2.72 1.25
N ARG A 135 21.52 -3.25 2.33
CA ARG A 135 20.48 -4.29 2.30
C ARG A 135 19.07 -3.71 2.40
N CYS A 136 18.91 -2.41 2.18
CA CYS A 136 17.61 -1.75 2.24
C CYS A 136 16.79 -1.95 0.96
N ALA A 137 16.14 -3.13 0.79
CA ALA A 137 15.25 -3.39 -0.35
C ALA A 137 14.08 -2.37 -0.45
N MET A 138 13.61 -1.85 0.68
CA MET A 138 12.59 -0.78 0.71
C MET A 138 13.12 0.56 0.16
N CYS A 139 14.42 0.83 0.26
CA CYS A 139 15.02 2.03 -0.29
C CYS A 139 14.98 1.98 -1.82
N ILE A 140 15.39 0.84 -2.40
CA ILE A 140 15.33 0.60 -3.85
C ILE A 140 13.88 0.65 -4.35
N GLY A 141 12.94 0.02 -3.63
CA GLY A 141 11.53 0.09 -3.97
C GLY A 141 10.95 1.51 -3.91
N GLY A 142 11.43 2.36 -2.99
CA GLY A 142 11.12 3.78 -2.97
C GLY A 142 11.67 4.52 -4.19
N GLU A 143 12.89 4.19 -4.63
CA GLU A 143 13.52 4.80 -5.80
C GLU A 143 12.79 4.44 -7.10
N ILE A 144 12.41 3.17 -7.28
CA ILE A 144 11.55 2.73 -8.39
C ILE A 144 10.26 3.55 -8.42
N PHE A 145 9.64 3.78 -7.26
CA PHE A 145 8.43 4.59 -7.18
C PHE A 145 8.69 6.08 -7.49
N ALA A 146 9.82 6.64 -7.04
CA ALA A 146 10.21 8.00 -7.36
C ALA A 146 10.48 8.20 -8.86
N ASN A 147 11.04 7.18 -9.52
CA ASN A 147 11.33 7.19 -10.95
C ASN A 147 10.07 7.35 -11.81
N LEU A 148 8.90 6.88 -11.33
CA LEU A 148 7.60 7.19 -11.96
C LEU A 148 7.37 8.69 -12.11
N TYR A 149 7.66 9.46 -11.06
CA TYR A 149 7.47 10.91 -11.05
C TYR A 149 8.56 11.66 -11.82
N LEU A 150 9.75 11.06 -11.90
CA LEU A 150 10.90 11.65 -12.57
C LEU A 150 10.95 11.32 -14.07
N GLY A 151 10.05 10.44 -14.55
CA GLY A 151 10.06 9.95 -15.92
C GLY A 151 11.32 9.12 -16.23
N ARG A 152 11.83 8.41 -15.22
CA ARG A 152 12.99 7.53 -15.31
C ARG A 152 12.49 6.09 -15.28
N ARG A 153 13.23 5.20 -15.95
CA ARG A 153 12.99 3.76 -15.90
C ARG A 153 14.34 3.08 -15.74
N ASP A 154 14.41 2.19 -14.77
CA ASP A 154 15.58 1.38 -14.46
C ASP A 154 15.08 -0.01 -14.05
N ASP A 155 15.19 -0.94 -14.99
CA ASP A 155 14.67 -2.28 -14.86
C ASP A 155 15.60 -3.14 -13.97
N GLU A 156 16.85 -2.71 -13.71
CA GLU A 156 17.79 -3.44 -12.86
C GLU A 156 17.46 -3.27 -11.37
N LEU A 157 16.86 -2.15 -10.98
CA LEU A 157 16.48 -1.87 -9.59
C LEU A 157 15.56 -2.95 -9.00
N VAL A 158 14.60 -3.48 -9.79
CA VAL A 158 13.65 -4.46 -9.26
C VAL A 158 14.34 -5.80 -8.99
N GLU A 159 15.29 -6.20 -9.82
CA GLU A 159 16.11 -7.41 -9.61
C GLU A 159 16.99 -7.25 -8.38
N MET A 160 17.65 -6.10 -8.23
CA MET A 160 18.45 -5.80 -7.04
C MET A 160 17.61 -5.85 -5.75
N ALA A 161 16.42 -5.25 -5.76
CA ALA A 161 15.53 -5.29 -4.61
C ALA A 161 15.06 -6.73 -4.30
N PHE A 162 14.78 -7.52 -5.35
CA PHE A 162 14.35 -8.90 -5.22
C PHE A 162 15.47 -9.82 -4.68
N LEU A 163 16.73 -9.59 -5.09
CA LEU A 163 17.89 -10.30 -4.54
C LEU A 163 18.10 -10.03 -3.05
N ILE A 164 17.83 -8.80 -2.59
CA ILE A 164 17.95 -8.42 -1.18
C ILE A 164 16.78 -8.96 -0.34
N ASP A 165 15.56 -8.89 -0.87
CA ASP A 165 14.35 -9.38 -0.20
C ASP A 165 13.32 -9.93 -1.19
N PRO A 166 13.35 -11.25 -1.48
CA PRO A 166 12.45 -11.87 -2.45
C PRO A 166 11.00 -11.94 -1.97
N THR A 167 10.71 -11.53 -0.73
CA THR A 167 9.36 -11.54 -0.15
C THR A 167 8.73 -10.14 -0.09
N LEU A 168 9.50 -9.09 -0.38
CA LEU A 168 9.02 -7.72 -0.36
C LEU A 168 8.25 -7.41 -1.65
N TRP A 169 6.96 -7.16 -1.50
CA TRP A 169 6.06 -6.92 -2.63
C TRP A 169 6.25 -5.55 -3.28
N GLN A 170 6.64 -4.54 -2.49
CA GLN A 170 6.55 -3.15 -2.91
C GLN A 170 7.45 -2.77 -4.10
N PRO A 171 8.73 -3.20 -4.21
CA PRO A 171 9.57 -2.91 -5.37
C PRO A 171 8.97 -3.48 -6.66
N VAL A 172 8.49 -4.73 -6.60
CA VAL A 172 7.87 -5.42 -7.73
C VAL A 172 6.58 -4.70 -8.17
N ALA A 173 5.74 -4.33 -7.20
CA ALA A 173 4.52 -3.57 -7.49
C ALA A 173 4.81 -2.17 -8.06
N ALA A 174 5.82 -1.47 -7.53
CA ALA A 174 6.23 -0.15 -8.02
C ALA A 174 6.74 -0.21 -9.46
N HIS A 175 7.56 -1.21 -9.78
CA HIS A 175 8.03 -1.44 -11.14
C HIS A 175 6.86 -1.79 -12.07
N PHE A 176 5.99 -2.72 -11.67
CA PHE A 176 4.83 -3.10 -12.47
C PHE A 176 3.90 -1.91 -12.77
N MET A 177 3.69 -1.01 -11.80
CA MET A 177 2.94 0.22 -12.02
C MET A 177 3.59 1.15 -13.05
N SER A 178 4.92 1.13 -13.22
CA SER A 178 5.62 1.92 -14.24
C SER A 178 5.29 1.48 -15.66
N LEU A 179 4.92 0.21 -15.82
CA LEU A 179 4.58 -0.42 -17.11
C LEU A 179 3.14 -0.14 -17.53
N TYR A 180 2.39 0.60 -16.73
CA TYR A 180 1.03 0.96 -17.06
C TYR A 180 0.97 1.95 -18.25
N PRO A 181 -0.03 1.86 -19.14
CA PRO A 181 -0.15 2.77 -20.29
C PRO A 181 -0.14 4.26 -19.96
N GLN A 182 -0.70 4.69 -18.82
CA GLN A 182 -0.67 6.11 -18.43
C GLN A 182 0.74 6.62 -18.05
N TRP A 183 1.71 5.72 -17.90
CA TRP A 183 3.12 6.02 -17.64
C TRP A 183 4.01 5.67 -18.85
N GLY A 184 3.42 5.38 -20.00
CA GLY A 184 4.14 5.09 -21.24
C GLY A 184 4.50 3.62 -21.46
N GLY A 185 4.01 2.71 -20.60
CA GLY A 185 4.13 1.26 -20.83
C GLY A 185 2.99 0.66 -21.65
N SER A 186 2.85 -0.67 -21.60
CA SER A 186 1.89 -1.45 -22.39
C SER A 186 1.48 -2.75 -21.68
N GLU A 187 0.36 -3.36 -22.10
CA GLU A 187 -0.05 -4.68 -21.58
C GLU A 187 0.98 -5.76 -21.92
N GLU A 188 1.64 -5.65 -23.07
CA GLU A 188 2.70 -6.55 -23.51
C GLU A 188 3.90 -6.50 -22.58
N GLU A 189 4.33 -5.31 -22.18
CA GLU A 189 5.41 -5.12 -21.21
C GLU A 189 5.02 -5.62 -19.82
N MET A 190 3.79 -5.36 -19.37
CA MET A 190 3.28 -5.89 -18.11
C MET A 190 3.33 -7.42 -18.08
N ASN A 191 2.84 -8.08 -19.14
CA ASN A 191 2.88 -9.54 -19.26
C ASN A 191 4.31 -10.07 -19.38
N ALA A 192 5.19 -9.36 -20.10
CA ALA A 192 6.61 -9.71 -20.17
C ALA A 192 7.27 -9.67 -18.80
N PHE A 193 6.96 -8.66 -17.99
CA PHE A 193 7.46 -8.57 -16.62
C PHE A 193 6.92 -9.67 -15.71
N ILE A 194 5.64 -10.06 -15.83
CA ILE A 194 5.09 -11.21 -15.08
C ILE A 194 5.88 -12.48 -15.39
N ARG A 195 6.11 -12.78 -16.68
CA ARG A 195 6.92 -13.93 -17.10
C ARG A 195 8.36 -13.85 -16.62
N HIS A 196 8.95 -12.65 -16.64
CA HIS A 196 10.29 -12.43 -16.10
C HIS A 196 10.36 -12.79 -14.62
N MET A 197 9.39 -12.33 -13.82
CA MET A 197 9.32 -12.67 -12.39
C MET A 197 9.10 -14.17 -12.15
N GLU A 198 8.41 -14.88 -13.03
CA GLU A 198 8.33 -16.35 -12.98
C GLU A 198 9.72 -16.99 -13.17
N THR A 199 10.54 -16.48 -14.09
CA THR A 199 11.90 -17.02 -14.35
C THR A 199 12.91 -16.71 -13.25
N LEU A 200 12.74 -15.60 -12.53
CA LEU A 200 13.59 -15.24 -11.38
C LEU A 200 13.33 -16.08 -10.12
N ASN A 201 12.56 -17.18 -10.24
CA ASN A 201 12.00 -17.92 -9.11
C ASN A 201 11.25 -16.99 -8.15
N GLY A 202 10.50 -16.03 -8.72
CA GLY A 202 9.53 -15.24 -7.99
C GLY A 202 8.68 -16.15 -7.12
N THR A 203 8.44 -15.75 -5.87
CA THR A 203 7.52 -16.53 -5.04
C THR A 203 6.18 -16.64 -5.77
N GLU A 204 5.56 -17.82 -5.78
CA GLU A 204 4.27 -18.05 -6.45
C GLU A 204 3.26 -16.95 -6.10
N LYS A 205 3.28 -16.50 -4.84
CA LYS A 205 2.46 -15.41 -4.31
C LYS A 205 2.71 -14.05 -4.98
N ILE A 206 3.95 -13.72 -5.34
CA ILE A 206 4.28 -12.47 -6.06
C ILE A 206 3.72 -12.52 -7.47
N VAL A 207 3.92 -13.63 -8.18
CA VAL A 207 3.41 -13.83 -9.55
C VAL A 207 1.87 -13.77 -9.56
N GLN A 208 1.22 -14.46 -8.62
CA GLN A 208 -0.24 -14.40 -8.43
C GLN A 208 -0.73 -12.97 -8.20
N ARG A 209 -0.03 -12.19 -7.36
CA ARG A 209 -0.39 -10.78 -7.13
C ARG A 209 -0.19 -9.90 -8.37
N LEU A 210 0.84 -10.13 -9.18
CA LEU A 210 1.03 -9.37 -10.42
C LEU A 210 -0.06 -9.67 -11.43
N ASN A 211 -0.43 -10.94 -11.59
CA ASN A 211 -1.58 -11.33 -12.40
C ASN A 211 -2.86 -10.67 -11.87
N ALA A 212 -3.10 -10.69 -10.56
CA ALA A 212 -4.25 -9.99 -9.98
C ALA A 212 -4.23 -8.48 -10.26
N MET A 213 -3.07 -7.81 -10.16
CA MET A 213 -2.93 -6.39 -10.52
C MET A 213 -3.19 -6.14 -12.00
N PHE A 214 -2.71 -7.01 -12.90
CA PHE A 214 -2.94 -6.93 -14.34
C PHE A 214 -4.44 -6.93 -14.66
N TYR A 215 -5.16 -7.94 -14.18
CA TYR A 215 -6.60 -8.08 -14.42
C TYR A 215 -7.43 -7.04 -13.68
N PHE A 216 -7.04 -6.65 -12.47
CA PHE A 216 -7.68 -5.53 -11.77
C PHE A 216 -7.59 -4.24 -12.59
N ARG A 217 -6.42 -3.98 -13.18
CA ARG A 217 -6.20 -2.82 -14.03
C ARG A 217 -7.05 -2.85 -15.30
N ARG A 218 -7.15 -3.99 -15.98
CA ARG A 218 -8.07 -4.17 -17.11
C ARG A 218 -9.52 -3.91 -16.70
N GLY A 219 -9.93 -4.40 -15.52
CA GLY A 219 -11.25 -4.11 -14.96
C GLY A 219 -11.53 -2.62 -14.77
N LEU A 220 -10.55 -1.86 -14.29
CA LEU A 220 -10.68 -0.39 -14.20
C LEU A 220 -10.83 0.27 -15.57
N GLU A 221 -10.10 -0.20 -16.58
CA GLU A 221 -10.20 0.33 -17.95
C GLU A 221 -11.57 0.05 -18.58
N GLN A 222 -12.07 -1.18 -18.44
CA GLN A 222 -13.42 -1.55 -18.87
C GLN A 222 -14.49 -0.71 -18.17
N GLN A 223 -14.38 -0.54 -16.84
CA GLN A 223 -15.36 0.20 -16.06
C GLN A 223 -15.39 1.70 -16.35
N PHE A 224 -14.21 2.34 -16.44
CA PHE A 224 -14.11 3.80 -16.50
C PHE A 224 -13.82 4.34 -17.90
N GLY A 225 -13.05 3.60 -18.70
CA GLY A 225 -12.73 3.94 -20.09
C GLY A 225 -13.88 3.55 -21.03
N TYR A 226 -14.17 2.26 -21.14
CA TYR A 226 -15.16 1.74 -22.10
C TYR A 226 -16.60 1.76 -21.57
N ARG A 227 -16.79 1.92 -20.25
CA ARG A 227 -18.09 1.77 -19.57
C ARG A 227 -18.73 0.39 -19.78
N ASP A 228 -17.91 -0.63 -20.06
CA ASP A 228 -18.34 -2.01 -20.14
C ASP A 228 -18.28 -2.66 -18.75
N TYR A 229 -19.38 -2.52 -18.00
CA TYR A 229 -19.48 -3.06 -16.65
C TYR A 229 -19.52 -4.60 -16.62
N ALA A 230 -19.93 -5.25 -17.72
CA ALA A 230 -19.99 -6.71 -17.79
C ALA A 230 -18.57 -7.28 -17.91
N GLU A 231 -17.78 -6.77 -18.84
CA GLU A 231 -16.38 -7.19 -18.98
C GLU A 231 -15.57 -6.75 -17.75
N ALA A 232 -15.79 -5.55 -17.21
CA ALA A 232 -15.13 -5.13 -15.97
C ALA A 232 -15.35 -6.11 -14.80
N THR A 233 -16.58 -6.62 -14.65
CA THR A 233 -16.91 -7.63 -13.62
C THR A 233 -16.10 -8.90 -13.82
N LYS A 234 -16.00 -9.39 -15.06
CA LYS A 234 -15.21 -10.59 -15.41
C LYS A 234 -13.71 -10.39 -15.16
N GLU A 235 -13.18 -9.21 -15.47
CA GLU A 235 -11.77 -8.88 -15.19
C GLU A 235 -11.48 -8.85 -13.68
N TYR A 236 -12.38 -8.26 -12.87
CA TYR A 236 -12.23 -8.28 -11.42
C TYR A 236 -12.35 -9.69 -10.84
N GLU A 237 -13.30 -10.51 -11.31
CA GLU A 237 -13.41 -11.92 -10.92
C GLU A 237 -12.13 -12.70 -11.27
N THR A 238 -11.55 -12.46 -12.44
CA THR A 238 -10.28 -13.06 -12.85
C THR A 238 -9.15 -12.62 -11.92
N ALA A 239 -9.05 -11.34 -11.59
CA ALA A 239 -8.06 -10.83 -10.63
C ALA A 239 -8.16 -11.55 -9.27
N ILE A 240 -9.39 -11.69 -8.75
CA ILE A 240 -9.70 -12.35 -7.47
C ILE A 240 -9.34 -13.84 -7.48
N SER A 241 -9.41 -14.49 -8.65
CA SER A 241 -9.03 -15.90 -8.81
C SER A 241 -7.53 -16.12 -8.66
N TYR A 242 -6.69 -15.16 -9.06
CA TYR A 242 -5.24 -15.20 -8.85
C TYR A 242 -4.85 -14.82 -7.42
N PHE A 243 -5.41 -13.72 -6.91
CA PHE A 243 -5.14 -13.25 -5.55
C PHE A 243 -6.35 -12.47 -5.04
N PRO A 244 -6.78 -12.61 -3.78
CA PRO A 244 -7.95 -11.90 -3.24
C PRO A 244 -7.66 -10.41 -3.00
N ASP A 245 -7.42 -9.67 -4.08
CA ASP A 245 -7.13 -8.24 -4.02
C ASP A 245 -8.33 -7.47 -3.43
N SER A 246 -8.04 -6.62 -2.45
CA SER A 246 -9.07 -5.90 -1.72
C SER A 246 -9.87 -4.93 -2.60
N TYR A 247 -9.21 -4.27 -3.55
CA TYR A 247 -9.89 -3.34 -4.46
C TYR A 247 -10.73 -4.09 -5.50
N ALA A 248 -10.22 -5.20 -6.05
CA ALA A 248 -10.99 -6.05 -6.95
C ALA A 248 -12.26 -6.60 -6.27
N LEU A 249 -12.15 -7.10 -5.02
CA LEU A 249 -13.29 -7.57 -4.23
C LEU A 249 -14.32 -6.46 -3.98
N LYS A 250 -13.86 -5.26 -3.61
CA LYS A 250 -14.75 -4.10 -3.39
C LYS A 250 -15.44 -3.65 -4.68
N ASN A 251 -14.71 -3.61 -5.80
CA ASN A 251 -15.26 -3.20 -7.09
C ASN A 251 -16.26 -4.22 -7.64
N VAL A 252 -15.96 -5.53 -7.58
CA VAL A 252 -16.91 -6.55 -8.03
C VAL A 252 -18.17 -6.56 -7.16
N ALA A 253 -18.04 -6.34 -5.84
CA ALA A 253 -19.19 -6.21 -4.95
C ALA A 253 -20.07 -5.02 -5.31
N ALA A 254 -19.46 -3.87 -5.63
CA ALA A 254 -20.18 -2.68 -6.09
C ALA A 254 -20.94 -2.97 -7.40
N MET A 255 -20.30 -3.64 -8.37
CA MET A 255 -20.95 -4.04 -9.62
C MET A 255 -22.14 -4.99 -9.40
N TYR A 256 -21.98 -5.99 -8.53
CA TYR A 256 -23.08 -6.90 -8.18
C TYR A 256 -24.23 -6.18 -7.47
N SER A 257 -23.92 -5.27 -6.55
CA SER A 257 -24.95 -4.49 -5.85
C SER A 257 -25.75 -3.61 -6.81
N ALA A 258 -25.08 -2.94 -7.76
CA ALA A 258 -25.73 -2.14 -8.79
C ALA A 258 -26.65 -2.96 -9.72
N GLN A 259 -26.39 -4.26 -9.85
CA GLN A 259 -27.22 -5.21 -10.62
C GLN A 259 -28.33 -5.86 -9.77
N GLY A 260 -28.52 -5.44 -8.51
CA GLY A 260 -29.47 -6.07 -7.57
C GLY A 260 -29.05 -7.45 -7.07
N LYS A 261 -27.82 -7.90 -7.38
CA LYS A 261 -27.26 -9.20 -6.97
C LYS A 261 -26.62 -9.10 -5.58
N HIS A 262 -27.41 -8.67 -4.59
CA HIS A 262 -26.90 -8.36 -3.25
C HIS A 262 -26.28 -9.56 -2.53
N ASP A 263 -26.73 -10.79 -2.81
CA ASP A 263 -26.11 -12.01 -2.26
C ASP A 263 -24.65 -12.16 -2.71
N LYS A 264 -24.39 -11.97 -4.01
CA LYS A 264 -23.02 -12.05 -4.55
C LYS A 264 -22.13 -10.92 -4.02
N ALA A 265 -22.69 -9.73 -3.87
CA ALA A 265 -21.98 -8.59 -3.27
C ALA A 265 -21.56 -8.90 -1.83
N ALA A 266 -22.46 -9.46 -1.02
CA ALA A 266 -22.16 -9.84 0.36
C ALA A 266 -21.03 -10.89 0.43
N VAL A 267 -21.06 -11.92 -0.42
CA VAL A 267 -20.01 -12.96 -0.47
C VAL A 267 -18.63 -12.34 -0.76
N ALA A 268 -18.54 -11.41 -1.73
CA ALA A 268 -17.28 -10.74 -2.06
C ALA A 268 -16.78 -9.86 -0.89
N LEU A 269 -17.67 -9.14 -0.21
CA LEU A 269 -17.32 -8.27 0.92
C LEU A 269 -16.93 -9.07 2.18
N GLU A 270 -17.64 -10.15 2.49
CA GLU A 270 -17.26 -11.10 3.55
C GLU A 270 -15.87 -11.69 3.30
N ARG A 271 -15.59 -12.06 2.04
CA ARG A 271 -14.26 -12.53 1.63
C ARG A 271 -13.21 -11.44 1.84
N ASN A 272 -13.50 -10.18 1.50
CA ASN A 272 -12.57 -9.08 1.72
C ASN A 272 -12.23 -8.87 3.21
N LEU A 273 -13.23 -8.92 4.09
CA LEU A 273 -12.99 -8.80 5.54
C LEU A 273 -12.16 -9.98 6.09
N ARG A 274 -12.36 -11.19 5.57
CA ARG A 274 -11.64 -12.38 6.03
C ARG A 274 -10.19 -12.43 5.54
N GLU A 275 -9.94 -12.05 4.28
CA GLU A 275 -8.65 -12.29 3.61
C GLU A 275 -7.75 -11.05 3.57
N ASN A 276 -8.28 -9.85 3.77
CA ASN A 276 -7.51 -8.59 3.74
C ASN A 276 -7.52 -7.86 5.09
N ASP A 277 -8.63 -7.17 5.39
CA ASP A 277 -8.74 -6.35 6.60
C ASP A 277 -10.15 -6.48 7.18
N GLU A 278 -10.25 -7.18 8.30
CA GLU A 278 -11.52 -7.40 8.99
C GLU A 278 -12.12 -6.10 9.56
N TRP A 279 -11.33 -5.03 9.63
CA TRP A 279 -11.70 -3.70 10.11
C TRP A 279 -11.81 -2.66 8.99
N ASP A 280 -11.82 -3.06 7.71
CA ASP A 280 -12.06 -2.14 6.59
C ASP A 280 -13.48 -1.55 6.69
N LEU A 281 -13.54 -0.30 7.17
CA LEU A 281 -14.78 0.41 7.48
C LEU A 281 -15.75 0.45 6.29
N TYR A 282 -15.21 0.72 5.10
CA TYR A 282 -15.99 0.75 3.86
C TYR A 282 -16.66 -0.60 3.59
N THR A 283 -15.91 -1.70 3.71
CA THR A 283 -16.41 -3.05 3.46
C THR A 283 -17.45 -3.45 4.50
N ILE A 284 -17.27 -3.07 5.78
CA ILE A 284 -18.26 -3.31 6.84
C ILE A 284 -19.58 -2.58 6.50
N GLU A 285 -19.52 -1.31 6.12
CA GLU A 285 -20.70 -0.52 5.76
C GLU A 285 -21.40 -1.08 4.51
N ALA A 286 -20.63 -1.36 3.44
CA ALA A 286 -21.16 -1.94 2.21
C ALA A 286 -21.81 -3.32 2.45
N LEU A 287 -21.22 -4.13 3.32
CA LEU A 287 -21.76 -5.45 3.68
C LEU A 287 -23.06 -5.31 4.47
N ALA A 288 -23.14 -4.34 5.38
CA ALA A 288 -24.39 -4.04 6.09
C ALA A 288 -25.52 -3.69 5.12
N GLN A 289 -25.23 -2.83 4.14
CA GLN A 289 -26.19 -2.44 3.10
C GLN A 289 -26.64 -3.64 2.26
N ALA A 290 -25.70 -4.50 1.84
CA ALA A 290 -26.02 -5.71 1.11
C ALA A 290 -26.93 -6.64 1.91
N TYR A 291 -26.69 -6.84 3.21
CA TYR A 291 -27.56 -7.62 4.07
C TYR A 291 -28.95 -7.00 4.24
N PHE A 292 -29.06 -5.68 4.42
CA PHE A 292 -30.37 -5.03 4.51
C PHE A 292 -31.17 -5.20 3.22
N ALA A 293 -30.54 -5.08 2.05
CA ALA A 293 -31.18 -5.30 0.76
C ALA A 293 -31.64 -6.75 0.55
N GLN A 294 -31.01 -7.72 1.20
CA GLN A 294 -31.43 -9.13 1.24
C GLN A 294 -32.53 -9.43 2.28
N GLY A 295 -32.96 -8.44 3.07
CA GLY A 295 -33.87 -8.66 4.20
C GLY A 295 -33.20 -9.29 5.44
N LYS A 296 -31.87 -9.44 5.45
CA LYS A 296 -31.07 -9.97 6.59
C LYS A 296 -30.80 -8.89 7.63
N GLY A 297 -31.86 -8.36 8.23
CA GLY A 297 -31.81 -7.19 9.11
C GLY A 297 -30.95 -7.38 10.37
N SER A 298 -30.87 -8.59 10.92
CA SER A 298 -30.02 -8.92 12.07
C SER A 298 -28.53 -8.80 11.77
N GLU A 299 -28.11 -9.31 10.62
CA GLU A 299 -26.73 -9.32 10.13
C GLU A 299 -26.29 -7.92 9.73
N GLY A 300 -27.16 -7.16 9.05
CA GLY A 300 -26.93 -5.74 8.77
C GLY A 300 -26.71 -4.94 10.05
N LYS A 301 -27.57 -5.10 11.06
CA LYS A 301 -27.39 -4.46 12.38
C LYS A 301 -26.11 -4.91 13.09
N ARG A 302 -25.68 -6.16 12.92
CA ARG A 302 -24.40 -6.66 13.48
C ARG A 302 -23.22 -5.92 12.86
N MET A 303 -23.20 -5.73 11.54
CA MET A 303 -22.14 -4.99 10.85
C MET A 303 -22.12 -3.52 11.28
N MET A 304 -23.28 -2.87 11.42
CA MET A 304 -23.36 -1.49 11.92
C MET A 304 -22.78 -1.34 13.33
N ARG A 305 -23.03 -2.29 14.24
CA ARG A 305 -22.40 -2.28 15.58
C ARG A 305 -20.88 -2.39 15.50
N LYS A 306 -20.35 -3.27 14.64
CA LYS A 306 -18.90 -3.42 14.43
C LYS A 306 -18.27 -2.11 13.92
N ARG A 307 -18.96 -1.44 13.01
CA ARG A 307 -18.57 -0.13 12.48
C ARG A 307 -18.55 0.95 13.58
N ASP A 308 -19.60 1.03 14.39
CA ASP A 308 -19.67 2.02 15.48
C ASP A 308 -18.62 1.77 16.57
N GLU A 309 -18.31 0.50 16.86
CA GLU A 309 -17.19 0.12 17.73
C GLU A 309 -15.86 0.62 17.17
N LEU A 310 -15.58 0.40 15.88
CA LEU A 310 -14.35 0.86 15.23
C LEU A 310 -14.22 2.39 15.29
N LEU A 311 -15.29 3.12 15.02
CA LEU A 311 -15.32 4.58 15.12
C LEU A 311 -15.08 5.07 16.54
N THR A 312 -15.61 4.37 17.54
CA THR A 312 -15.41 4.70 18.95
C THR A 312 -13.96 4.51 19.35
N ARG A 313 -13.35 3.37 18.98
CA ARG A 313 -11.93 3.08 19.24
C ARG A 313 -11.02 4.12 18.58
N PHE A 314 -11.26 4.44 17.30
CA PHE A 314 -10.50 5.45 16.59
C PHE A 314 -10.55 6.82 17.30
N ARG A 315 -11.73 7.24 17.78
CA ARG A 315 -11.88 8.50 18.55
C ARG A 315 -11.14 8.48 19.87
N ASN A 316 -11.03 7.32 20.52
CA ASN A 316 -10.32 7.14 21.78
C ASN A 316 -8.80 6.98 21.59
N GLY A 317 -8.32 6.86 20.35
CA GLY A 317 -6.91 6.55 20.07
C GLY A 317 -6.53 5.11 20.42
N GLU A 318 -7.51 4.21 20.46
CA GLU A 318 -7.35 2.77 20.75
C GLU A 318 -6.97 1.96 19.51
#